data_AF-A0A8E2APU9-F1
#
_entry.id   AF-A0A8E2APU9-F1
#
_cell.length_a   1.000
_cell.length_b   1.000
_cell.length_c   1.000
_cell.angle_alpha   90.00
_cell.angle_beta   90.00
_cell.angle_gamma   90.00
#
_symmetry.space_group_name_H-M   'P 1'
#
loop_
_entity.id
_entity.type
_entity.pdbx_description
1 polymer ?
#
loop_
_entity_poly.entity_id
_entity_poly.type
_entity_poly.pdbx_seq_one_letter_code
_entity_poly.pdbx_strand_id
1 'polypeptide(L)'
;MSVPWSVQQDIYICFAFLGFVLVSIPLYWHLEAWNVGCVLYIFWCGSQCLIQAINMIIWKNNAINWAPVWCDITSRWMLASGVGVCACSLIINRRLYKIASVNAVSTTRSEKRRMVITDLCIGLGIPILQVLLYWFIQGHRFDIYEGIGCFYAMPNTILSYFLSDTWPLVIGMVSFVYCCLTLRAFYKRRKQFAEFISTNSNLTFHRYFRLMGLAGIEIICTIPLSAYTIWVNASQPIYKWRGLADVHFDFSRVGQYPAVVWRSSPAAVSSFNFNNWVIVACALLFFAFFGVAEEARKHYRLLATSVAKRVGISTASWGQSRSAGTGWANASGSNSKPVFNVSGLAKVTLPSFVQRTRRVSIASFSDRLSTQLSLSMGDVSADEFKVPASPLDEKAPYSPSSSSGSSTYLPSPIDEKAETTVPHLPLRPLTPPPPAVVRTAPDVPASVRPSSIDMV
;
A
#
# COMPACT_ATOMS: atom_id res chain seq x y z
N MET A 1 -3.53 -2.03 -38.81
CA MET A 1 -3.87 -3.39 -38.32
C MET A 1 -3.99 -3.32 -36.81
N SER A 2 -4.97 -3.99 -36.21
CA SER A 2 -5.03 -4.18 -34.76
C SER A 2 -4.00 -5.23 -34.33
N VAL A 3 -3.39 -5.05 -33.15
CA VAL A 3 -2.47 -6.05 -32.58
C VAL A 3 -3.29 -7.26 -32.11
N PRO A 4 -2.88 -8.52 -32.42
CA PRO A 4 -3.59 -9.70 -31.95
C PRO A 4 -3.67 -9.77 -30.42
N TRP A 5 -4.80 -10.26 -29.89
CA TRP A 5 -5.04 -10.32 -28.44
C TRP A 5 -3.94 -11.06 -27.67
N SER A 6 -3.50 -12.21 -28.17
CA SER A 6 -2.40 -12.99 -27.56
C SER A 6 -1.12 -12.18 -27.42
N VAL A 7 -0.77 -11.37 -28.43
CA VAL A 7 0.40 -10.47 -28.40
C VAL A 7 0.20 -9.34 -27.40
N GLN A 8 -1.00 -8.76 -27.31
CA GLN A 8 -1.31 -7.75 -26.28
C GLN A 8 -1.14 -8.36 -24.87
N GLN A 9 -1.62 -9.59 -24.66
CA GLN A 9 -1.54 -10.29 -23.39
C GLN A 9 -0.12 -10.70 -23.00
N ASP A 10 0.69 -11.16 -23.95
CA ASP A 10 2.11 -11.45 -23.70
C ASP A 10 2.91 -10.18 -23.37
N ILE A 11 2.55 -9.03 -23.99
CA ILE A 11 3.06 -7.71 -23.59
C ILE A 11 2.65 -7.39 -22.14
N TYR A 12 1.38 -7.55 -21.77
CA TYR A 12 0.91 -7.33 -20.40
C TYR A 12 1.68 -8.18 -19.37
N ILE A 13 1.84 -9.49 -19.62
CA ILE A 13 2.58 -10.40 -18.74
C ILE A 13 4.04 -9.93 -18.57
N CYS A 14 4.72 -9.60 -19.67
CA CYS A 14 6.10 -9.11 -19.63
C CYS A 14 6.22 -7.81 -18.81
N PHE A 15 5.32 -6.85 -19.04
CA PHE A 15 5.33 -5.56 -18.33
C PHE A 15 4.93 -5.69 -16.85
N ALA A 16 4.06 -6.63 -16.49
CA ALA A 16 3.69 -6.90 -15.11
C ALA A 16 4.85 -7.53 -14.31
N PHE A 17 5.56 -8.53 -14.86
CA PHE A 17 6.78 -9.04 -14.25
C PHE A 17 7.88 -7.98 -14.16
N LEU A 18 8.08 -7.20 -15.22
CA LEU A 18 9.05 -6.11 -15.22
C LEU A 18 8.71 -5.06 -14.15
N GLY A 19 7.43 -4.70 -14.01
CA GLY A 19 6.93 -3.82 -12.94
C GLY A 19 7.25 -4.36 -11.55
N PHE A 20 6.93 -5.62 -11.27
CA PHE A 20 7.25 -6.28 -10.00
C PHE A 20 8.76 -6.27 -9.69
N VAL A 21 9.61 -6.63 -10.66
CA VAL A 21 11.07 -6.64 -10.47
C VAL A 21 11.59 -5.22 -10.22
N LEU A 22 11.22 -4.25 -11.06
CA LEU A 22 11.70 -2.87 -10.97
C LEU A 22 11.24 -2.17 -9.68
N VAL A 23 9.97 -2.31 -9.29
CA VAL A 23 9.47 -1.70 -8.04
C VAL A 23 10.07 -2.35 -6.79
N SER A 24 10.51 -3.62 -6.88
CA SER A 24 11.17 -4.33 -5.77
C SER A 24 12.63 -3.90 -5.56
N ILE A 25 13.34 -3.44 -6.60
CA ILE A 25 14.76 -3.06 -6.50
C ILE A 25 15.03 -2.01 -5.38
N PRO A 26 14.22 -0.94 -5.22
CA PRO A 26 14.41 0.03 -4.14
C PRO A 26 14.10 -0.44 -2.71
N LEU A 27 13.52 -1.63 -2.51
CA LEU A 27 12.96 -2.06 -1.22
C LEU A 27 13.98 -1.98 -0.08
N TYR A 28 15.21 -2.45 -0.32
CA TYR A 28 16.29 -2.47 0.68
C TYR A 28 16.59 -1.08 1.26
N TRP A 29 16.81 -0.05 0.43
CA TRP A 29 17.21 1.28 0.90
C TRP A 29 16.03 2.17 1.34
N HIS A 30 14.79 1.77 1.04
CA HIS A 30 13.59 2.35 1.65
C HIS A 30 13.30 1.73 3.04
N LEU A 31 13.62 0.45 3.25
CA LEU A 31 13.64 -0.19 4.58
C LEU A 31 14.73 0.40 5.48
N GLU A 32 15.98 0.48 5.01
CA GLU A 32 17.12 1.04 5.77
C GLU A 32 16.85 2.48 6.25
N ALA A 33 16.17 3.28 5.41
CA ALA A 33 15.76 4.64 5.73
C ALA A 33 14.42 4.77 6.49
N TRP A 34 13.83 3.64 6.95
CA TRP A 34 12.55 3.57 7.66
C TRP A 34 11.43 4.35 6.96
N ASN A 35 11.34 4.24 5.64
CA ASN A 35 10.38 4.99 4.83
C ASN A 35 9.11 4.18 4.56
N VAL A 36 8.33 3.98 5.63
CA VAL A 36 7.11 3.13 5.69
C VAL A 36 6.19 3.31 4.47
N GLY A 37 5.83 4.55 4.12
CA GLY A 37 4.93 4.82 3.00
C GLY A 37 5.43 4.25 1.66
N CYS A 38 6.73 4.38 1.38
CA CYS A 38 7.32 3.79 0.17
C CYS A 38 7.51 2.27 0.28
N VAL A 39 7.77 1.73 1.48
CA VAL A 39 7.88 0.27 1.67
C VAL A 39 6.53 -0.41 1.46
N LEU A 40 5.46 0.16 2.02
CA LEU A 40 4.08 -0.31 1.79
C LEU A 40 3.65 -0.11 0.32
N TYR A 41 4.12 0.94 -0.35
CA TYR A 41 3.88 1.13 -1.78
C TYR A 41 4.46 0.00 -2.61
N ILE A 42 5.74 -0.33 -2.40
CA ILE A 42 6.43 -1.43 -3.08
C ILE A 42 5.72 -2.77 -2.79
N PHE A 43 5.28 -2.97 -1.54
CA PHE A 43 4.53 -4.15 -1.13
C PHE A 43 3.20 -4.28 -1.88
N TRP A 44 2.32 -3.28 -1.85
CA TRP A 44 1.01 -3.32 -2.52
C TRP A 44 1.14 -3.36 -4.04
N CYS A 45 1.96 -2.47 -4.62
CA CYS A 45 2.10 -2.35 -6.07
C CYS A 45 2.85 -3.54 -6.69
N GLY A 46 3.95 -3.98 -6.06
CA GLY A 46 4.75 -5.11 -6.53
C GLY A 46 4.01 -6.43 -6.43
N SER A 47 3.35 -6.72 -5.30
CA SER A 47 2.56 -7.94 -5.15
C SER A 47 1.41 -8.01 -6.15
N GLN A 48 0.71 -6.90 -6.39
CA GLN A 48 -0.39 -6.84 -7.36
C GLN A 48 0.12 -7.02 -8.81
N CYS A 49 1.28 -6.47 -9.17
CA CYS A 49 1.92 -6.74 -10.47
C CYS A 49 2.25 -8.23 -10.64
N LEU A 50 2.82 -8.87 -9.61
CA LEU A 50 3.11 -10.31 -9.64
C LEU A 50 1.83 -11.17 -9.74
N ILE A 51 0.79 -10.81 -8.99
CA ILE A 51 -0.51 -11.51 -9.00
C ILE A 51 -1.19 -11.38 -10.37
N GLN A 52 -1.21 -10.19 -10.98
CA GLN A 52 -1.73 -10.02 -12.34
C GLN A 52 -0.95 -10.85 -13.36
N ALA A 53 0.39 -10.88 -13.28
CA ALA A 53 1.21 -11.68 -14.19
C ALA A 53 0.93 -13.19 -14.07
N ILE A 54 0.76 -13.71 -12.85
CA ILE A 54 0.40 -15.11 -12.60
C ILE A 54 -1.02 -15.40 -13.12
N ASN A 55 -1.98 -14.52 -12.86
CA ASN A 55 -3.37 -14.66 -13.32
C ASN A 55 -3.45 -14.73 -14.86
N MET A 56 -2.77 -13.82 -15.56
CA MET A 56 -2.74 -13.77 -17.03
C MET A 56 -2.05 -14.98 -17.67
N ILE A 57 -1.16 -15.67 -16.95
CA ILE A 57 -0.54 -16.94 -17.39
C ILE A 57 -1.53 -18.11 -17.21
N ILE A 58 -2.06 -18.31 -16.00
CA ILE A 58 -2.89 -19.49 -15.68
C ILE A 58 -4.17 -19.51 -16.54
N TRP A 59 -4.80 -18.35 -16.70
CA TRP A 59 -6.03 -18.19 -17.47
C TRP A 59 -5.78 -17.72 -18.91
N LYS A 60 -4.61 -18.04 -19.50
CA LYS A 60 -4.19 -17.45 -20.78
C LYS A 60 -5.20 -17.68 -21.92
N ASN A 61 -5.64 -18.92 -22.09
CA ASN A 61 -6.60 -19.36 -23.12
C ASN A 61 -7.76 -20.16 -22.50
N ASN A 62 -8.16 -19.85 -21.26
CA ASN A 62 -9.27 -20.52 -20.56
C ASN A 62 -9.84 -19.64 -19.44
N ALA A 63 -11.08 -19.92 -19.01
CA ALA A 63 -11.71 -19.33 -17.83
C ALA A 63 -12.01 -20.36 -16.72
N ILE A 64 -11.33 -21.52 -16.73
CA ILE A 64 -11.67 -22.69 -15.89
C ILE A 64 -11.19 -22.46 -14.45
N ASN A 65 -12.03 -22.77 -13.46
CA ASN A 65 -11.69 -22.62 -12.04
C ASN A 65 -10.72 -23.71 -11.51
N TRP A 66 -9.46 -23.69 -11.97
CA TRP A 66 -8.40 -24.61 -11.52
C TRP A 66 -7.96 -24.41 -10.07
N ALA A 67 -8.00 -23.16 -9.57
CA ALA A 67 -7.37 -22.76 -8.32
C ALA A 67 -8.30 -21.85 -7.48
N PRO A 68 -9.40 -22.38 -6.92
CA PRO A 68 -10.41 -21.56 -6.25
C PRO A 68 -9.88 -20.79 -5.04
N VAL A 69 -8.98 -21.40 -4.25
CA VAL A 69 -8.35 -20.76 -3.08
C VAL A 69 -7.46 -19.58 -3.51
N TRP A 70 -6.80 -19.67 -4.66
CA TRP A 70 -6.02 -18.58 -5.22
C TRP A 70 -6.93 -17.42 -5.66
N CYS A 71 -8.04 -17.70 -6.33
CA CYS A 71 -9.02 -16.65 -6.70
C CYS A 71 -9.69 -16.00 -5.49
N ASP A 72 -9.99 -16.73 -4.41
CA ASP A 72 -10.53 -16.17 -3.16
C ASP A 72 -9.58 -15.16 -2.50
N ILE A 73 -8.26 -15.42 -2.57
CA ILE A 73 -7.24 -14.52 -2.01
C ILE A 73 -6.99 -13.34 -2.95
N THR A 74 -6.77 -13.61 -4.25
CA THR A 74 -6.32 -12.59 -5.21
C THR A 74 -7.42 -11.59 -5.61
N SER A 75 -8.68 -12.00 -5.67
CA SER A 75 -9.81 -11.07 -5.89
C SER A 75 -9.90 -10.00 -4.78
N ARG A 76 -9.75 -10.43 -3.52
CA ARG A 76 -9.73 -9.55 -2.34
C ARG A 76 -8.42 -8.76 -2.23
N TRP A 77 -7.29 -9.33 -2.64
CA TRP A 77 -6.01 -8.63 -2.73
C TRP A 77 -6.04 -7.48 -3.75
N MET A 78 -6.71 -7.67 -4.89
CA MET A 78 -6.84 -6.63 -5.90
C MET A 78 -7.56 -5.39 -5.35
N LEU A 79 -8.68 -5.58 -4.65
CA LEU A 79 -9.38 -4.51 -3.94
C LEU A 79 -8.49 -3.84 -2.88
N ALA A 80 -7.83 -4.64 -2.04
CA ALA A 80 -6.93 -4.15 -1.00
C ALA A 80 -5.76 -3.32 -1.57
N SER A 81 -5.14 -3.77 -2.66
CA SER A 81 -3.98 -3.14 -3.28
C SER A 81 -4.31 -1.79 -3.93
N GLY A 82 -5.47 -1.65 -4.57
CA GLY A 82 -5.91 -0.38 -5.16
C GLY A 82 -6.07 0.73 -4.11
N VAL A 83 -6.77 0.41 -3.01
CA VAL A 83 -6.89 1.34 -1.86
C VAL A 83 -5.57 1.49 -1.10
N GLY A 84 -4.75 0.43 -1.04
CA GLY A 84 -3.43 0.41 -0.42
C GLY A 84 -2.42 1.35 -1.07
N VAL A 85 -2.37 1.39 -2.40
CA VAL A 85 -1.56 2.36 -3.16
C VAL A 85 -2.00 3.79 -2.84
N CYS A 86 -3.31 4.07 -2.81
CA CYS A 86 -3.85 5.39 -2.43
C CYS A 86 -3.46 5.77 -0.98
N ALA A 87 -3.59 4.84 -0.03
CA ALA A 87 -3.22 5.04 1.37
C ALA A 87 -1.71 5.25 1.56
N CYS A 88 -0.87 4.63 0.72
CA CYS A 88 0.57 4.89 0.70
C CYS A 88 0.89 6.31 0.22
N SER A 89 0.17 6.82 -0.78
CA SER A 89 0.29 8.23 -1.20
C SER A 89 -0.07 9.19 -0.07
N LEU A 90 -1.13 8.91 0.69
CA LEU A 90 -1.51 9.68 1.89
C LEU A 90 -0.38 9.68 2.95
N ILE A 91 0.24 8.53 3.21
CA ILE A 91 1.37 8.43 4.15
C ILE A 91 2.58 9.23 3.68
N ILE A 92 2.91 9.18 2.39
CA ILE A 92 4.02 9.94 1.80
C ILE A 92 3.75 11.45 1.96
N ASN A 93 2.54 11.92 1.63
CA ASN A 93 2.12 13.30 1.82
C ASN A 93 2.15 13.73 3.30
N ARG A 94 1.62 12.91 4.21
CA ARG A 94 1.66 13.12 5.67
C ARG A 94 3.09 13.26 6.20
N ARG A 95 4.00 12.40 5.72
CA ARG A 95 5.43 12.41 6.11
C ARG A 95 6.17 13.62 5.56
N LEU A 96 5.93 14.00 4.30
CA LEU A 96 6.44 15.24 3.70
C LEU A 96 5.98 16.46 4.51
N TYR A 97 4.68 16.55 4.82
CA TYR A 97 4.14 17.64 5.64
C TYR A 97 4.80 17.70 7.03
N LYS A 98 5.01 16.55 7.70
CA LYS A 98 5.73 16.51 8.98
C LYS A 98 7.18 17.00 8.85
N ILE A 99 7.91 16.61 7.81
CA ILE A 99 9.28 17.09 7.57
C ILE A 99 9.31 18.61 7.29
N ALA A 100 8.32 19.17 6.58
CA ALA A 100 8.25 20.62 6.33
C ALA A 100 7.74 21.45 7.53
N SER A 101 6.95 20.85 8.42
CA SER A 101 6.34 21.53 9.58
C SER A 101 7.17 21.46 10.86
N VAL A 102 8.04 20.45 11.03
CA VAL A 102 8.95 20.33 12.19
C VAL A 102 10.04 21.42 12.14
N ASN A 103 10.12 22.21 13.21
CA ASN A 103 11.30 23.04 13.51
C ASN A 103 12.40 22.14 14.09
N ALA A 104 13.68 22.55 14.05
CA ALA A 104 14.85 21.71 14.35
C ALA A 104 15.02 21.17 15.80
N VAL A 105 13.95 21.17 16.62
CA VAL A 105 13.92 20.51 17.93
C VAL A 105 13.99 18.98 17.76
N SER A 106 14.73 18.31 18.64
CA SER A 106 15.10 16.90 18.51
C SER A 106 13.91 15.94 18.56
N THR A 107 13.52 15.37 17.41
CA THR A 107 12.47 14.33 17.35
C THR A 107 12.91 13.08 18.12
N THR A 108 12.17 12.76 19.18
CA THR A 108 12.46 11.67 20.11
C THR A 108 12.27 10.29 19.48
N ARG A 109 12.84 9.25 20.11
CA ARG A 109 12.65 7.86 19.66
C ARG A 109 11.19 7.39 19.78
N SER A 110 10.47 7.85 20.80
CA SER A 110 9.05 7.53 21.02
C SER A 110 8.15 8.16 19.94
N GLU A 111 8.41 9.41 19.54
CA GLU A 111 7.70 10.05 18.41
C GLU A 111 7.95 9.33 17.09
N LYS A 112 9.20 8.91 16.82
CA LYS A 112 9.52 8.12 15.61
C LYS A 112 8.78 6.77 15.61
N ARG A 113 8.72 6.05 16.74
CA ARG A 113 7.93 4.82 16.87
C ARG A 113 6.43 5.08 16.68
N ARG A 114 5.86 6.13 17.28
CA ARG A 114 4.45 6.52 17.11
C ARG A 114 4.13 6.86 15.65
N MET A 115 5.03 7.57 14.94
CA MET A 115 4.89 7.90 13.52
C MET A 115 4.81 6.63 12.67
N VAL A 116 5.75 5.69 12.85
CA VAL A 116 5.78 4.39 12.14
C VAL A 116 4.51 3.58 12.41
N ILE A 117 4.05 3.51 13.66
CA ILE A 117 2.80 2.81 14.01
C ILE A 117 1.60 3.46 13.29
N THR A 118 1.49 4.80 13.28
CA THR A 118 0.38 5.46 12.57
C THR A 118 0.45 5.22 11.06
N ASP A 119 1.65 5.25 10.47
CA ASP A 119 1.84 4.99 9.03
C ASP A 119 1.42 3.56 8.68
N LEU A 120 1.77 2.55 9.50
CA LEU A 120 1.32 1.17 9.33
C LEU A 120 -0.20 1.02 9.51
N CYS A 121 -0.78 1.64 10.53
CA CYS A 121 -2.24 1.62 10.76
C CYS A 121 -3.03 2.23 9.57
N ILE A 122 -2.53 3.29 8.94
CA ILE A 122 -3.15 3.88 7.74
C ILE A 122 -2.97 2.94 6.54
N GLY A 123 -1.74 2.50 6.27
CA GLY A 123 -1.38 1.84 5.01
C GLY A 123 -1.70 0.35 4.93
N LEU A 124 -2.01 -0.29 6.06
CA LEU A 124 -2.53 -1.66 6.14
C LEU A 124 -3.98 -1.68 6.66
N GLY A 125 -4.32 -0.85 7.65
CA GLY A 125 -5.64 -0.86 8.27
C GLY A 125 -6.76 -0.40 7.34
N ILE A 126 -6.54 0.61 6.48
CA ILE A 126 -7.55 1.04 5.50
C ILE A 126 -7.81 -0.06 4.45
N PRO A 127 -6.80 -0.69 3.81
CA PRO A 127 -7.01 -1.86 2.96
C PRO A 127 -7.70 -3.06 3.64
N ILE A 128 -7.34 -3.36 4.89
CA ILE A 128 -7.99 -4.45 5.65
C ILE A 128 -9.47 -4.12 5.90
N LEU A 129 -9.77 -2.89 6.33
CA LEU A 129 -11.15 -2.42 6.50
C LEU A 129 -11.93 -2.47 5.17
N GLN A 130 -11.30 -2.12 4.05
CA GLN A 130 -11.92 -2.22 2.72
C GLN A 130 -12.31 -3.66 2.35
N VAL A 131 -11.48 -4.65 2.68
CA VAL A 131 -11.79 -6.07 2.45
C VAL A 131 -12.90 -6.58 3.37
N LEU A 132 -12.96 -6.10 4.62
CA LEU A 132 -14.06 -6.42 5.54
C LEU A 132 -15.39 -5.79 5.09
N LEU A 133 -15.37 -4.53 4.63
CA LEU A 133 -16.54 -3.84 4.09
C LEU A 133 -16.99 -4.42 2.74
N TYR A 134 -16.05 -4.91 1.93
CA TYR A 134 -16.36 -5.54 0.64
C TYR A 134 -17.33 -6.72 0.78
N TRP A 135 -17.27 -7.49 1.87
CA TRP A 135 -18.20 -8.61 2.08
C TRP A 135 -19.67 -8.18 1.98
N PHE A 136 -20.05 -7.05 2.56
CA PHE A 136 -21.43 -6.54 2.49
C PHE A 136 -21.90 -6.15 1.08
N ILE A 137 -20.98 -5.88 0.15
CA ILE A 137 -21.26 -5.52 -1.24
C ILE A 137 -20.76 -6.58 -2.24
N GLN A 138 -20.34 -7.74 -1.75
CA GLN A 138 -19.95 -8.87 -2.57
C GLN A 138 -21.21 -9.61 -3.07
N GLY A 139 -21.36 -9.77 -4.38
CA GLY A 139 -22.50 -10.49 -4.95
C GLY A 139 -22.32 -12.01 -4.85
N HIS A 140 -21.24 -12.51 -5.44
CA HIS A 140 -20.87 -13.93 -5.41
C HIS A 140 -19.35 -14.09 -5.26
N ARG A 141 -18.87 -15.33 -5.14
CA ARG A 141 -17.54 -15.67 -4.61
C ARG A 141 -16.36 -14.96 -5.31
N PHE A 142 -16.33 -15.02 -6.64
CA PHE A 142 -15.45 -14.27 -7.53
C PHE A 142 -15.84 -14.55 -8.99
N ASP A 143 -15.25 -13.81 -9.92
CA ASP A 143 -15.32 -14.09 -11.36
C ASP A 143 -13.95 -14.53 -11.91
N ILE A 144 -13.96 -15.25 -13.02
CA ILE A 144 -12.77 -15.59 -13.81
C ILE A 144 -13.01 -15.11 -15.25
N TYR A 145 -12.15 -14.22 -15.73
CA TYR A 145 -12.18 -13.70 -17.10
C TYR A 145 -11.04 -14.30 -17.91
N GLU A 146 -11.35 -14.93 -19.05
CA GLU A 146 -10.32 -15.50 -19.93
C GLU A 146 -9.33 -14.43 -20.38
N GLY A 147 -8.04 -14.73 -20.24
CA GLY A 147 -6.91 -13.84 -20.54
C GLY A 147 -6.57 -12.81 -19.45
N ILE A 148 -7.35 -12.76 -18.36
CA ILE A 148 -7.16 -11.82 -17.23
C ILE A 148 -7.03 -12.57 -15.90
N GLY A 149 -7.80 -13.65 -15.70
CA GLY A 149 -7.84 -14.48 -14.49
C GLY A 149 -8.87 -14.01 -13.46
N CYS A 150 -8.57 -14.24 -12.17
CA CYS A 150 -9.47 -13.98 -11.05
C CYS A 150 -9.81 -12.48 -10.88
N PHE A 151 -11.08 -12.16 -10.71
CA PHE A 151 -11.59 -10.80 -10.49
C PHE A 151 -12.66 -10.77 -9.37
N TYR A 152 -12.85 -9.63 -8.72
CA TYR A 152 -13.84 -9.48 -7.65
C TYR A 152 -15.25 -9.25 -8.21
N ALA A 153 -16.26 -9.92 -7.67
CA ALA A 153 -17.64 -9.74 -8.08
C ALA A 153 -18.32 -8.66 -7.22
N MET A 154 -18.60 -7.50 -7.80
CA MET A 154 -19.25 -6.37 -7.11
C MET A 154 -20.37 -5.79 -8.00
N PRO A 155 -21.66 -5.99 -7.65
CA PRO A 155 -22.77 -5.36 -8.38
C PRO A 155 -22.80 -3.84 -8.13
N ASN A 156 -23.09 -3.08 -9.20
CA ASN A 156 -23.30 -1.62 -9.14
C ASN A 156 -24.52 -1.29 -8.27
N THR A 157 -24.30 -0.93 -7.01
CA THR A 157 -25.37 -0.67 -6.02
C THR A 157 -25.11 0.65 -5.32
N ILE A 158 -26.16 1.31 -4.81
CA ILE A 158 -25.98 2.56 -4.02
C ILE A 158 -25.00 2.32 -2.83
N LEU A 159 -25.01 1.12 -2.25
CA LEU A 159 -24.11 0.74 -1.16
C LEU A 159 -22.64 0.60 -1.60
N SER A 160 -22.34 0.14 -2.83
CA SER A 160 -20.95 0.03 -3.31
C SER A 160 -20.27 1.39 -3.50
N TYR A 161 -21.00 2.46 -3.80
CA TYR A 161 -20.42 3.82 -3.82
C TYR A 161 -19.91 4.23 -2.43
N PHE A 162 -20.72 4.03 -1.39
CA PHE A 162 -20.37 4.41 -0.02
C PHE A 162 -19.31 3.49 0.62
N LEU A 163 -19.32 2.18 0.29
CA LEU A 163 -18.41 1.21 0.88
C LEU A 163 -17.17 0.88 0.05
N SER A 164 -17.09 1.32 -1.22
CA SER A 164 -15.92 1.14 -2.10
C SER A 164 -15.56 2.44 -2.84
N ASP A 165 -16.37 2.86 -3.81
CA ASP A 165 -15.89 3.73 -4.90
C ASP A 165 -15.52 5.15 -4.44
N THR A 166 -16.10 5.61 -3.33
CA THR A 166 -15.83 6.93 -2.74
C THR A 166 -14.47 6.99 -2.01
N TRP A 167 -13.93 5.86 -1.52
CA TRP A 167 -12.75 5.87 -0.64
C TRP A 167 -11.45 6.34 -1.33
N PRO A 168 -11.11 5.91 -2.56
CA PRO A 168 -9.97 6.46 -3.30
C PRO A 168 -10.04 7.99 -3.48
N LEU A 169 -11.24 8.53 -3.75
CA LEU A 169 -11.47 9.97 -3.87
C LEU A 169 -11.23 10.70 -2.53
N VAL A 170 -11.78 10.19 -1.43
CA VAL A 170 -11.59 10.77 -0.08
C VAL A 170 -10.12 10.75 0.32
N ILE A 171 -9.42 9.62 0.12
CA ILE A 171 -7.99 9.49 0.42
C ILE A 171 -7.16 10.44 -0.45
N GLY A 172 -7.50 10.59 -1.73
CA GLY A 172 -6.90 11.56 -2.64
C GLY A 172 -7.09 13.01 -2.16
N MET A 173 -8.31 13.40 -1.78
CA MET A 173 -8.62 14.75 -1.28
C MET A 173 -7.88 15.09 0.02
N VAL A 174 -7.79 14.14 0.97
CA VAL A 174 -6.99 14.35 2.21
C VAL A 174 -5.49 14.44 1.86
N SER A 175 -5.01 13.67 0.88
CA SER A 175 -3.63 13.76 0.39
C SER A 175 -3.33 15.12 -0.25
N PHE A 176 -4.26 15.66 -1.04
CA PHE A 176 -4.18 17.01 -1.62
C PHE A 176 -4.06 18.10 -0.55
N VAL A 177 -4.86 18.02 0.54
CA VAL A 177 -4.73 18.95 1.67
C VAL A 177 -3.33 18.89 2.30
N TYR A 178 -2.78 17.69 2.54
CA TYR A 178 -1.41 17.55 3.04
C TYR A 178 -0.36 18.07 2.04
N CYS A 179 -0.55 17.88 0.73
CA CYS A 179 0.33 18.41 -0.30
C CYS A 179 0.34 19.96 -0.29
N CYS A 180 -0.84 20.60 -0.30
CA CYS A 180 -0.97 22.05 -0.22
C CYS A 180 -0.37 22.63 1.07
N LEU A 181 -0.57 21.97 2.22
CA LEU A 181 0.06 22.37 3.48
C LEU A 181 1.59 22.20 3.45
N THR A 182 2.10 21.17 2.79
CA THR A 182 3.54 20.93 2.57
C THR A 182 4.15 22.05 1.71
N LEU A 183 3.53 22.37 0.57
CA LEU A 183 3.98 23.43 -0.32
C LEU A 183 3.96 24.80 0.37
N ARG A 184 2.91 25.10 1.14
CA ARG A 184 2.80 26.34 1.95
C ARG A 184 3.90 26.43 3.01
N ALA A 185 4.21 25.34 3.70
CA ALA A 185 5.28 25.28 4.70
C ALA A 185 6.67 25.46 4.05
N PHE A 186 6.93 24.76 2.94
CA PHE A 186 8.16 24.87 2.16
C PHE A 186 8.38 26.29 1.63
N TYR A 187 7.34 26.93 1.06
CA TYR A 187 7.42 28.30 0.57
C TYR A 187 7.73 29.29 1.69
N LYS A 188 7.03 29.21 2.83
CA LYS A 188 7.26 30.11 3.98
C LYS A 188 8.64 29.94 4.63
N ARG A 189 9.23 28.74 4.57
CA ARG A 189 10.48 28.38 5.30
C ARG A 189 11.69 28.13 4.40
N ARG A 190 11.63 28.44 3.10
CA ARG A 190 12.61 28.01 2.09
C ARG A 190 14.09 28.20 2.47
N LYS A 191 14.45 29.30 3.16
CA LYS A 191 15.81 29.53 3.67
C LYS A 191 16.19 28.54 4.79
N GLN A 192 15.41 28.50 5.86
CA GLN A 192 15.58 27.60 7.01
C GLN A 192 15.55 26.11 6.59
N PHE A 193 14.75 25.76 5.59
CA PHE A 193 14.63 24.39 5.09
C PHE A 193 15.87 23.92 4.31
N ALA A 194 16.53 24.83 3.57
CA ALA A 194 17.80 24.51 2.90
C ALA A 194 18.93 24.25 3.92
N GLU A 195 19.00 25.08 4.96
CA GLU A 195 19.94 24.96 6.09
C GLU A 195 19.69 23.69 6.94
N PHE A 196 18.43 23.39 7.23
CA PHE A 196 18.05 22.16 7.93
C PHE A 196 18.43 20.90 7.14
N ILE A 197 18.27 20.93 5.80
CA ILE A 197 18.67 19.82 4.92
C ILE A 197 20.20 19.69 4.83
N SER A 198 20.97 20.78 4.73
CA SER A 198 22.44 20.69 4.71
C SER A 198 23.01 20.13 6.02
N THR A 199 22.34 20.37 7.15
CA THR A 199 22.69 19.81 8.46
C THR A 199 22.33 18.32 8.61
N ASN A 200 21.33 17.82 7.87
CA ASN A 200 20.81 16.46 8.01
C ASN A 200 21.26 15.53 6.87
N SER A 201 22.42 14.88 7.04
CA SER A 201 22.99 13.91 6.09
C SER A 201 22.06 12.78 5.62
N ASN A 202 21.01 12.47 6.40
CA ASN A 202 20.04 11.42 6.09
C ASN A 202 18.87 11.89 5.19
N LEU A 203 18.71 13.20 4.95
CA LEU A 203 17.59 13.80 4.20
C LEU A 203 18.06 14.74 3.09
N THR A 204 18.74 14.19 2.09
CA THR A 204 19.14 14.90 0.86
C THR A 204 17.96 15.59 0.15
N PHE A 205 18.16 16.83 -0.32
CA PHE A 205 17.16 17.61 -1.06
C PHE A 205 16.51 16.86 -2.25
N HIS A 206 17.31 16.19 -3.08
CA HIS A 206 16.82 15.46 -4.24
C HIS A 206 15.88 14.30 -3.88
N ARG A 207 16.13 13.59 -2.78
CA ARG A 207 15.23 12.55 -2.26
C ARG A 207 13.88 13.15 -1.84
N TYR A 208 13.89 14.27 -1.12
CA TYR A 208 12.67 14.95 -0.69
C TYR A 208 11.83 15.40 -1.91
N PHE A 209 12.46 16.04 -2.90
CA PHE A 209 11.76 16.49 -4.11
C PHE A 209 11.19 15.33 -4.94
N ARG A 210 11.88 14.18 -5.01
CA ARG A 210 11.37 12.96 -5.65
C ARG A 210 10.12 12.40 -4.96
N LEU A 211 10.09 12.34 -3.61
CA LEU A 211 8.87 11.95 -2.87
C LEU A 211 7.72 12.91 -3.19
N MET A 212 7.98 14.22 -3.20
CA MET A 212 6.96 15.24 -3.48
C MET A 212 6.46 15.20 -4.93
N GLY A 213 7.33 14.85 -5.89
CA GLY A 213 6.96 14.65 -7.29
C GLY A 213 6.05 13.44 -7.50
N LEU A 214 6.41 12.28 -6.94
CA LEU A 214 5.57 11.08 -6.98
C LEU A 214 4.19 11.36 -6.35
N ALA A 215 4.17 11.88 -5.13
CA ALA A 215 2.96 12.20 -4.39
C ALA A 215 2.06 13.23 -5.12
N GLY A 216 2.67 14.22 -5.78
CA GLY A 216 1.95 15.22 -6.57
C GLY A 216 1.29 14.61 -7.81
N ILE A 217 2.01 13.77 -8.56
CA ILE A 217 1.46 13.06 -9.73
C ILE A 217 0.33 12.12 -9.32
N GLU A 218 0.50 11.38 -8.23
CA GLU A 218 -0.53 10.47 -7.72
C GLU A 218 -1.81 11.21 -7.32
N ILE A 219 -1.73 12.39 -6.70
CA ILE A 219 -2.90 13.22 -6.40
C ILE A 219 -3.58 13.69 -7.70
N ILE A 220 -2.79 14.18 -8.66
CA ILE A 220 -3.27 14.70 -9.97
C ILE A 220 -3.94 13.59 -10.80
N CYS A 221 -3.47 12.34 -10.71
CA CYS A 221 -4.11 11.20 -11.38
C CYS A 221 -5.30 10.64 -10.60
N THR A 222 -5.17 10.44 -9.28
CA THR A 222 -6.15 9.70 -8.47
C THR A 222 -7.47 10.45 -8.31
N ILE A 223 -7.45 11.77 -8.09
CA ILE A 223 -8.68 12.54 -7.86
C ILE A 223 -9.58 12.54 -9.12
N PRO A 224 -9.10 12.94 -10.32
CA PRO A 224 -9.92 12.90 -11.53
C PRO A 224 -10.33 11.48 -11.92
N LEU A 225 -9.43 10.49 -11.77
CA LEU A 225 -9.73 9.10 -12.07
C LEU A 225 -10.85 8.53 -11.19
N SER A 226 -10.81 8.82 -9.88
CA SER A 226 -11.85 8.35 -8.94
C SER A 226 -13.19 9.02 -9.24
N ALA A 227 -13.19 10.34 -9.48
CA ALA A 227 -14.40 11.08 -9.88
C ALA A 227 -14.98 10.57 -11.22
N TYR A 228 -14.13 10.29 -12.21
CA TYR A 228 -14.54 9.70 -13.48
C TYR A 228 -15.10 8.28 -13.31
N THR A 229 -14.49 7.45 -12.48
CA THR A 229 -14.97 6.08 -12.20
C THR A 229 -16.36 6.10 -11.57
N ILE A 230 -16.58 6.97 -10.58
CA ILE A 230 -17.89 7.19 -9.96
C ILE A 230 -18.91 7.67 -11.01
N TRP A 231 -18.54 8.61 -11.89
CA TRP A 231 -19.41 9.11 -12.95
C TRP A 231 -19.78 8.03 -13.98
N VAL A 232 -18.84 7.18 -14.40
CA VAL A 232 -19.09 6.05 -15.30
C VAL A 232 -20.04 5.03 -14.64
N ASN A 233 -19.76 4.65 -13.38
CA ASN A 233 -20.61 3.70 -12.64
C ASN A 233 -22.03 4.25 -12.46
N ALA A 234 -22.18 5.54 -12.11
CA ALA A 234 -23.47 6.20 -11.95
C ALA A 234 -24.23 6.40 -13.27
N SER A 235 -23.54 6.34 -14.41
CA SER A 235 -24.13 6.36 -15.76
C SER A 235 -24.57 4.98 -16.24
N GLN A 236 -24.28 3.90 -15.50
CA GLN A 236 -24.77 2.55 -15.76
C GLN A 236 -26.04 2.24 -14.94
N PRO A 237 -26.89 1.29 -15.36
CA PRO A 237 -28.05 0.87 -14.58
C PRO A 237 -27.64 0.41 -13.17
N ILE A 238 -28.21 1.07 -12.15
CA ILE A 238 -27.95 0.77 -10.75
C ILE A 238 -28.85 -0.39 -10.31
N TYR A 239 -28.26 -1.44 -9.76
CA TYR A 239 -28.99 -2.56 -9.16
C TYR A 239 -29.73 -2.08 -7.91
N LYS A 240 -31.06 -2.26 -7.92
CA LYS A 240 -31.92 -1.91 -6.77
C LYS A 240 -31.67 -2.88 -5.62
N TRP A 241 -30.88 -2.46 -4.65
CA TRP A 241 -30.64 -3.17 -3.39
C TRP A 241 -31.97 -3.52 -2.68
N ARG A 242 -32.23 -4.82 -2.47
CA ARG A 242 -33.42 -5.30 -1.71
C ARG A 242 -33.08 -5.87 -0.33
N GLY A 243 -31.79 -5.98 0.00
CA GLY A 243 -31.29 -6.55 1.24
C GLY A 243 -30.10 -7.48 1.01
N LEU A 244 -29.41 -7.87 2.08
CA LEU A 244 -28.20 -8.70 1.99
C LEU A 244 -28.49 -10.08 1.37
N ALA A 245 -29.65 -10.68 1.68
CA ALA A 245 -30.04 -12.00 1.16
C ALA A 245 -30.36 -12.03 -0.35
N ASP A 246 -30.72 -10.88 -0.94
CA ASP A 246 -30.95 -10.71 -2.39
C ASP A 246 -29.60 -10.61 -3.12
N VAL A 247 -28.65 -9.89 -2.52
CA VAL A 247 -27.28 -9.72 -3.07
C VAL A 247 -26.41 -10.96 -2.89
N HIS A 248 -26.54 -11.69 -1.78
CA HIS A 248 -25.83 -12.95 -1.52
C HIS A 248 -26.57 -14.20 -2.03
N PHE A 249 -27.56 -14.04 -2.93
CA PHE A 249 -28.24 -15.18 -3.53
C PHE A 249 -27.27 -16.00 -4.39
N ASP A 250 -27.14 -17.30 -4.12
CA ASP A 250 -26.12 -18.19 -4.68
C ASP A 250 -24.68 -17.62 -4.58
N PHE A 251 -24.32 -17.13 -3.38
CA PHE A 251 -22.99 -16.56 -3.10
C PHE A 251 -21.83 -17.50 -3.48
N SER A 252 -22.02 -18.82 -3.39
CA SER A 252 -21.05 -19.86 -3.75
C SER A 252 -20.64 -19.87 -5.23
N ARG A 253 -21.46 -19.29 -6.11
CA ARG A 253 -21.27 -19.25 -7.55
C ARG A 253 -19.96 -18.57 -7.96
N VAL A 254 -19.34 -19.11 -9.00
CA VAL A 254 -18.17 -18.53 -9.68
C VAL A 254 -18.53 -18.23 -11.12
N GLY A 255 -18.49 -16.97 -11.52
CA GLY A 255 -18.66 -16.59 -12.92
C GLY A 255 -17.42 -16.97 -13.72
N GLN A 256 -17.61 -17.57 -14.89
CA GLN A 256 -16.52 -17.95 -15.80
C GLN A 256 -16.86 -17.36 -17.18
N TYR A 257 -16.10 -16.36 -17.60
CA TYR A 257 -16.39 -15.55 -18.79
C TYR A 257 -15.31 -15.76 -19.86
N PRO A 258 -15.63 -16.52 -20.94
CA PRO A 258 -14.77 -16.63 -22.11
C PRO A 258 -14.50 -15.27 -22.75
N ALA A 259 -13.38 -15.18 -23.48
CA ALA A 259 -12.90 -13.95 -24.08
C ALA A 259 -13.94 -13.35 -25.03
N VAL A 260 -14.62 -14.18 -25.82
CA VAL A 260 -15.69 -13.75 -26.75
C VAL A 260 -16.82 -13.02 -26.01
N VAL A 261 -17.16 -13.45 -24.79
CA VAL A 261 -18.27 -12.87 -24.01
C VAL A 261 -17.89 -11.50 -23.46
N TRP A 262 -16.81 -11.39 -22.68
CA TRP A 262 -16.45 -10.10 -22.05
C TRP A 262 -15.94 -9.07 -23.06
N ARG A 263 -15.32 -9.51 -24.17
CA ARG A 263 -14.85 -8.61 -25.24
C ARG A 263 -15.97 -8.05 -26.11
N SER A 264 -17.19 -8.57 -26.03
CA SER A 264 -18.36 -8.01 -26.73
C SER A 264 -18.75 -6.61 -26.24
N SER A 265 -18.34 -6.24 -25.02
CA SER A 265 -18.55 -4.90 -24.44
C SER A 265 -17.30 -4.04 -24.54
N PRO A 266 -17.28 -2.97 -25.37
CA PRO A 266 -16.14 -2.05 -25.45
C PRO A 266 -15.82 -1.37 -24.12
N ALA A 267 -16.83 -1.17 -23.27
CA ALA A 267 -16.66 -0.62 -21.92
C ALA A 267 -15.86 -1.59 -21.03
N ALA A 268 -16.24 -2.88 -20.98
CA ALA A 268 -15.50 -3.89 -20.22
C ALA A 268 -14.05 -4.03 -20.71
N VAL A 269 -13.84 -4.06 -22.03
CA VAL A 269 -12.51 -4.07 -22.65
C VAL A 269 -11.68 -2.86 -22.21
N SER A 270 -12.27 -1.68 -22.17
CA SER A 270 -11.59 -0.45 -21.74
C SER A 270 -11.21 -0.51 -20.25
N SER A 271 -12.15 -0.89 -19.39
CA SER A 271 -11.93 -0.99 -17.94
C SER A 271 -10.88 -2.03 -17.55
N PHE A 272 -10.87 -3.21 -18.18
CA PHE A 272 -9.85 -4.23 -17.90
C PHE A 272 -8.45 -3.81 -18.38
N ASN A 273 -8.34 -3.29 -19.61
CA ASN A 273 -7.06 -2.80 -20.12
C ASN A 273 -6.50 -1.65 -19.26
N PHE A 274 -7.38 -0.79 -18.72
CA PHE A 274 -7.00 0.27 -17.79
C PHE A 274 -6.54 -0.29 -16.42
N ASN A 275 -7.29 -1.23 -15.82
CA ASN A 275 -6.94 -1.86 -14.55
C ASN A 275 -5.59 -2.61 -14.60
N ASN A 276 -5.28 -3.22 -15.74
CA ASN A 276 -4.00 -3.88 -15.99
C ASN A 276 -2.86 -2.86 -16.15
N TRP A 277 -3.05 -1.80 -16.96
CA TRP A 277 -2.00 -0.80 -17.17
C TRP A 277 -1.73 0.09 -15.94
N VAL A 278 -2.74 0.44 -15.14
CA VAL A 278 -2.57 1.44 -14.07
C VAL A 278 -1.60 0.99 -12.98
N ILE A 279 -1.62 -0.29 -12.56
CA ILE A 279 -0.70 -0.78 -11.53
C ILE A 279 0.73 -0.91 -12.08
N VAL A 280 0.89 -1.31 -13.34
CA VAL A 280 2.18 -1.32 -14.05
C VAL A 280 2.74 0.10 -14.17
N ALA A 281 1.89 1.08 -14.50
CA ALA A 281 2.27 2.49 -14.56
C ALA A 281 2.73 3.01 -13.19
N CYS A 282 2.04 2.67 -12.09
CA CYS A 282 2.50 2.97 -10.72
C CYS A 282 3.88 2.37 -10.42
N ALA A 283 4.11 1.09 -10.76
CA ALA A 283 5.38 0.41 -10.55
C ALA A 283 6.54 1.08 -11.32
N LEU A 284 6.31 1.40 -12.61
CA LEU A 284 7.28 2.07 -13.47
C LEU A 284 7.54 3.53 -13.03
N LEU A 285 6.49 4.26 -12.61
CA LEU A 285 6.61 5.63 -12.08
C LEU A 285 7.46 5.66 -10.81
N PHE A 286 7.20 4.75 -9.87
CA PHE A 286 7.98 4.61 -8.65
C PHE A 286 9.45 4.28 -8.95
N PHE A 287 9.72 3.38 -9.90
CA PHE A 287 11.08 3.08 -10.35
C PHE A 287 11.75 4.27 -11.05
N ALA A 288 11.02 5.07 -11.84
CA ALA A 288 11.56 6.27 -12.47
C ALA A 288 12.03 7.30 -11.42
N PHE A 289 11.27 7.48 -10.33
CA PHE A 289 11.66 8.38 -9.23
C PHE A 289 12.80 7.81 -8.37
N PHE A 290 12.78 6.53 -8.00
CA PHE A 290 13.69 5.96 -6.99
C PHE A 290 14.77 5.03 -7.53
N GLY A 291 14.49 4.25 -8.57
CA GLY A 291 15.44 3.33 -9.18
C GLY A 291 16.48 3.99 -10.09
N VAL A 292 16.17 5.15 -10.69
CA VAL A 292 17.09 5.91 -11.56
C VAL A 292 17.98 6.89 -10.76
N ALA A 293 17.72 7.02 -9.45
CA ALA A 293 18.36 7.95 -8.52
C ALA A 293 19.89 7.78 -8.40
N GLU A 294 20.61 8.83 -8.03
CA GLU A 294 22.06 8.74 -7.77
C GLU A 294 22.40 7.78 -6.62
N GLU A 295 21.56 7.78 -5.59
CA GLU A 295 21.64 6.88 -4.44
C GLU A 295 21.56 5.43 -4.93
N ALA A 296 20.55 5.13 -5.75
CA ALA A 296 20.39 3.82 -6.39
C ALA A 296 21.59 3.46 -7.27
N ARG A 297 22.09 4.39 -8.11
CA ARG A 297 23.31 4.19 -8.93
C ARG A 297 24.55 3.90 -8.09
N LYS A 298 24.69 4.51 -6.90
CA LYS A 298 25.78 4.22 -5.95
C LYS A 298 25.66 2.78 -5.44
N HIS A 299 24.46 2.33 -5.04
CA HIS A 299 24.22 0.93 -4.67
C HIS A 299 24.43 -0.05 -5.84
N TYR A 300 23.97 0.25 -7.06
CA TYR A 300 24.22 -0.58 -8.24
C TYR A 300 25.72 -0.72 -8.55
N ARG A 301 26.51 0.36 -8.44
CA ARG A 301 27.96 0.31 -8.64
C ARG A 301 28.67 -0.49 -7.54
N LEU A 302 28.20 -0.41 -6.29
CA LEU A 302 28.70 -1.27 -5.19
C LEU A 302 28.36 -2.75 -5.42
N LEU A 303 27.15 -3.05 -5.90
CA LEU A 303 26.71 -4.42 -6.18
C LEU A 303 27.44 -4.99 -7.40
N ALA A 304 27.54 -4.24 -8.50
CA ALA A 304 28.30 -4.61 -9.69
C ALA A 304 29.79 -4.83 -9.39
N THR A 305 30.42 -3.96 -8.59
CA THR A 305 31.83 -4.18 -8.18
C THR A 305 31.99 -5.35 -7.20
N SER A 306 30.98 -5.69 -6.41
CA SER A 306 30.98 -6.89 -5.56
C SER A 306 30.81 -8.18 -6.37
N VAL A 307 29.96 -8.17 -7.40
CA VAL A 307 29.80 -9.28 -8.35
C VAL A 307 31.07 -9.47 -9.19
N ALA A 308 31.60 -8.41 -9.79
CA ALA A 308 32.83 -8.47 -10.58
C ALA A 308 34.02 -9.02 -9.76
N LYS A 309 34.15 -8.62 -8.49
CA LYS A 309 35.16 -9.20 -7.56
C LYS A 309 34.95 -10.69 -7.29
N ARG A 310 33.70 -11.20 -7.26
CA ARG A 310 33.41 -12.64 -7.14
C ARG A 310 33.66 -13.41 -8.46
N VAL A 311 33.57 -12.73 -9.60
CA VAL A 311 33.82 -13.28 -10.95
C VAL A 311 35.28 -13.07 -11.39
N GLY A 312 36.15 -12.54 -10.51
CA GLY A 312 37.58 -12.34 -10.78
C GLY A 312 37.93 -11.12 -11.66
N ILE A 313 36.93 -10.34 -12.07
CA ILE A 313 37.12 -9.16 -12.94
C ILE A 313 37.58 -7.97 -12.09
N SER A 314 38.83 -7.54 -12.28
CA SER A 314 39.42 -6.41 -11.54
C SER A 314 38.79 -5.08 -11.94
N THR A 315 37.97 -4.50 -11.05
CA THR A 315 37.22 -3.26 -11.32
C THR A 315 38.04 -1.97 -11.15
N ALA A 316 39.37 -2.05 -11.28
CA ALA A 316 40.26 -0.91 -11.05
C ALA A 316 40.01 0.26 -12.03
N SER A 317 39.67 -0.04 -13.29
CA SER A 317 39.41 0.95 -14.35
C SER A 317 38.14 1.77 -14.14
N TRP A 318 37.07 1.17 -13.59
CA TRP A 318 35.77 1.85 -13.40
C TRP A 318 35.81 2.95 -12.32
N GLY A 319 36.95 3.16 -11.64
CA GLY A 319 37.11 4.16 -10.59
C GLY A 319 37.23 5.60 -11.09
N GLN A 320 37.99 5.83 -12.17
CA GLN A 320 38.56 7.15 -12.49
C GLN A 320 37.82 7.94 -13.56
N SER A 321 36.57 8.31 -13.30
CA SER A 321 36.02 9.56 -13.88
C SER A 321 36.53 10.76 -13.07
N ARG A 322 37.83 11.05 -13.14
CA ARG A 322 38.38 12.30 -12.60
C ARG A 322 37.83 13.46 -13.44
N SER A 323 37.13 14.40 -12.81
CA SER A 323 36.81 15.68 -13.41
C SER A 323 38.10 16.43 -13.73
N ALA A 324 38.50 16.43 -14.99
CA ALA A 324 39.62 17.23 -15.49
C ALA A 324 39.21 18.72 -15.52
N GLY A 325 39.15 19.34 -14.34
CA GLY A 325 38.98 20.78 -14.22
C GLY A 325 40.18 21.47 -14.83
N THR A 326 39.99 22.15 -15.96
CA THR A 326 41.02 22.92 -16.67
C THR A 326 41.35 24.20 -15.91
N GLY A 327 42.04 24.05 -14.77
CA GLY A 327 42.62 25.16 -14.04
C GLY A 327 43.88 25.67 -14.73
N TRP A 328 43.74 26.69 -15.58
CA TRP A 328 44.88 27.45 -16.11
C TRP A 328 45.53 28.28 -14.99
N ALA A 329 46.52 27.69 -14.33
CA ALA A 329 47.38 28.40 -13.39
C ALA A 329 48.55 29.05 -14.14
N ASN A 330 48.41 30.33 -14.50
CA ASN A 330 49.54 31.13 -14.98
C ASN A 330 50.53 31.39 -13.83
N ALA A 331 51.69 30.72 -13.87
CA ALA A 331 52.82 31.02 -12.99
C ALA A 331 54.03 31.39 -13.87
N SER A 332 54.42 32.66 -13.85
CA SER A 332 55.58 33.15 -14.61
C SER A 332 56.89 32.67 -13.98
N GLY A 333 57.89 32.42 -14.82
CA GLY A 333 59.06 31.62 -14.46
C GLY A 333 60.08 32.29 -13.52
N SER A 334 60.98 31.45 -13.01
CA SER A 334 62.41 31.78 -12.95
C SER A 334 63.25 30.49 -12.96
N ASN A 335 64.53 30.62 -13.28
CA ASN A 335 65.47 29.51 -13.38
C ASN A 335 65.92 28.99 -12.00
N SER A 336 66.00 27.67 -11.85
CA SER A 336 67.21 27.01 -11.31
C SER A 336 67.19 25.51 -11.60
N LYS A 337 68.35 24.97 -12.02
CA LYS A 337 68.70 23.56 -11.82
C LYS A 337 69.52 23.47 -10.54
N PRO A 338 69.51 22.32 -9.84
CA PRO A 338 70.76 21.58 -9.79
C PRO A 338 70.60 20.10 -10.16
N VAL A 339 71.66 19.32 -9.93
CA VAL A 339 71.95 18.03 -10.57
C VAL A 339 72.57 17.07 -9.53
N PHE A 340 72.07 15.83 -9.45
CA PHE A 340 72.61 14.70 -8.66
C PHE A 340 72.50 14.93 -7.11
N ASN A 341 72.75 13.97 -6.20
CA ASN A 341 73.33 12.61 -6.34
C ASN A 341 72.71 11.60 -5.35
N VAL A 342 73.15 10.32 -5.42
CA VAL A 342 72.73 9.22 -4.52
C VAL A 342 73.75 8.94 -3.42
N SER A 343 73.30 8.86 -2.16
CA SER A 343 73.82 8.02 -1.05
C SER A 343 73.05 8.35 0.24
N GLY A 344 73.16 7.55 1.31
CA GLY A 344 72.38 7.79 2.53
C GLY A 344 72.85 7.05 3.80
N LEU A 345 72.29 7.47 4.93
CA LEU A 345 72.45 6.96 6.31
C LEU A 345 71.25 7.51 7.14
N ALA A 346 70.82 7.01 8.30
CA ALA A 346 70.57 5.64 8.78
C ALA A 346 69.85 5.73 10.16
N LYS A 347 68.85 4.86 10.43
CA LYS A 347 68.11 4.74 11.73
C LYS A 347 67.23 5.99 12.04
N VAL A 348 66.18 5.97 12.88
CA VAL A 348 65.93 5.30 14.18
C VAL A 348 64.48 4.74 14.30
N THR A 349 64.27 3.88 15.30
CA THR A 349 63.07 3.15 15.80
C THR A 349 61.73 3.93 15.83
N LEU A 350 60.52 3.34 15.92
CA LEU A 350 60.01 2.19 16.73
C LEU A 350 58.94 1.31 16.02
N PRO A 351 58.60 0.12 16.55
CA PRO A 351 57.51 -0.72 16.04
C PRO A 351 56.11 -0.24 16.45
N SER A 352 55.09 -0.63 15.68
CA SER A 352 53.67 -0.46 16.04
C SER A 352 52.91 -1.77 15.84
N PHE A 353 51.95 -2.05 16.74
CA PHE A 353 51.22 -3.32 16.78
C PHE A 353 50.28 -3.50 15.57
N VAL A 354 50.40 -4.64 14.87
CA VAL A 354 49.40 -5.06 13.88
C VAL A 354 48.16 -5.56 14.61
N GLN A 355 47.23 -4.65 14.93
CA GLN A 355 45.97 -5.00 15.55
C GLN A 355 45.08 -5.76 14.56
N ARG A 356 44.96 -7.08 14.79
CA ARG A 356 44.33 -8.07 13.90
C ARG A 356 42.84 -7.81 13.71
N THR A 357 42.46 -7.01 12.71
CA THR A 357 41.05 -6.72 12.39
C THR A 357 40.30 -8.00 12.03
N ARG A 358 39.37 -8.38 12.91
CA ARG A 358 38.57 -9.62 12.81
C ARG A 358 37.72 -9.59 11.53
N ARG A 359 37.82 -10.63 10.70
CA ARG A 359 36.94 -10.81 9.53
C ARG A 359 35.49 -10.84 10.01
N VAL A 360 34.67 -9.90 9.55
CA VAL A 360 33.22 -9.91 9.80
C VAL A 360 32.57 -10.92 8.85
N SER A 361 32.15 -12.06 9.39
CA SER A 361 31.43 -13.09 8.66
C SER A 361 29.99 -12.65 8.38
N ILE A 362 29.53 -12.86 7.14
CA ILE A 362 28.23 -12.39 6.62
C ILE A 362 27.02 -13.03 7.34
N ALA A 363 27.22 -14.11 8.10
CA ALA A 363 26.16 -14.84 8.81
C ALA A 363 25.42 -14.04 9.92
N SER A 364 26.00 -12.96 10.45
CA SER A 364 25.51 -12.28 11.67
C SER A 364 24.29 -11.35 11.48
N PHE A 365 23.63 -11.35 10.31
CA PHE A 365 22.55 -10.39 10.01
C PHE A 365 21.16 -10.81 10.51
N SER A 366 20.94 -12.08 10.89
CA SER A 366 19.64 -12.53 11.41
C SER A 366 19.37 -12.02 12.84
N ASP A 367 20.37 -12.13 13.72
CA ASP A 367 20.22 -11.86 15.16
C ASP A 367 19.91 -10.39 15.49
N ARG A 368 20.27 -9.47 14.58
CA ARG A 368 19.96 -8.03 14.70
C ARG A 368 18.50 -7.69 14.36
N LEU A 369 17.76 -8.61 13.74
CA LEU A 369 16.34 -8.43 13.43
C LEU A 369 15.44 -9.02 14.53
N SER A 370 15.83 -10.17 15.10
CA SER A 370 15.09 -10.82 16.20
C SER A 370 15.21 -10.06 17.53
N THR A 371 16.39 -9.50 17.84
CA THR A 371 16.66 -8.77 19.10
C THR A 371 15.92 -7.43 19.27
N GLN A 372 15.10 -7.00 18.30
CA GLN A 372 14.19 -5.85 18.47
C GLN A 372 12.70 -6.23 18.40
N LEU A 373 12.38 -7.54 18.44
CA LEU A 373 11.02 -8.08 18.34
C LEU A 373 10.61 -8.95 19.54
N SER A 374 11.35 -8.88 20.65
CA SER A 374 10.97 -9.48 21.93
C SER A 374 9.84 -8.68 22.59
N LEU A 375 8.59 -9.14 22.40
CA LEU A 375 7.45 -8.72 23.20
C LEU A 375 7.58 -9.29 24.61
N SER A 376 7.99 -8.48 25.58
CA SER A 376 7.81 -8.85 26.99
C SER A 376 6.34 -8.68 27.35
N MET A 377 5.62 -9.79 27.53
CA MET A 377 4.58 -9.80 28.56
C MET A 377 5.24 -9.68 29.93
N GLY A 378 4.47 -9.30 30.94
CA GLY A 378 4.99 -9.08 32.29
C GLY A 378 4.91 -10.34 33.14
N ASP A 379 6.02 -10.71 33.77
CA ASP A 379 6.02 -11.63 34.91
C ASP A 379 5.73 -10.86 36.20
N VAL A 380 4.99 -11.51 37.11
CA VAL A 380 4.58 -10.93 38.40
C VAL A 380 5.14 -11.79 39.54
N SER A 381 6.00 -11.19 40.36
CA SER A 381 6.34 -11.58 41.73
C SER A 381 6.95 -10.34 42.39
N ALA A 382 6.34 -9.72 43.40
CA ALA A 382 6.11 -10.18 44.78
C ALA A 382 7.37 -10.01 45.64
N ASP A 383 7.35 -9.02 46.54
CA ASP A 383 8.03 -9.09 47.85
C ASP A 383 7.54 -8.00 48.83
N GLU A 384 7.84 -8.24 50.09
CA GLU A 384 7.04 -8.00 51.29
C GLU A 384 7.12 -6.59 51.98
N PHE A 385 5.92 -6.07 52.33
CA PHE A 385 5.51 -5.32 53.54
C PHE A 385 6.52 -4.59 54.46
N LYS A 386 6.21 -3.30 54.77
CA LYS A 386 6.34 -2.77 56.16
C LYS A 386 5.47 -1.52 56.44
N VAL A 387 4.93 -1.43 57.66
CA VAL A 387 4.04 -0.35 58.16
C VAL A 387 4.40 -0.01 59.62
N PRO A 388 4.51 1.29 59.98
CA PRO A 388 3.70 1.91 61.05
C PRO A 388 3.28 3.37 60.72
N ALA A 389 2.29 4.04 61.34
CA ALA A 389 1.21 3.66 62.27
C ALA A 389 0.06 4.72 62.20
N SER A 390 -1.04 4.47 62.94
CA SER A 390 -2.32 5.24 63.04
C SER A 390 -2.30 6.28 64.18
N PRO A 391 -3.43 6.87 64.70
CA PRO A 391 -4.88 6.86 64.33
C PRO A 391 -5.43 8.32 64.13
N LEU A 392 -6.71 8.66 63.91
CA LEU A 392 -8.09 8.19 64.24
C LEU A 392 -9.03 8.68 63.07
N ASP A 393 -10.36 8.49 62.94
CA ASP A 393 -11.44 7.53 63.30
C ASP A 393 -12.70 7.98 62.45
N GLU A 394 -13.92 7.44 62.46
CA GLU A 394 -14.63 6.43 63.27
C GLU A 394 -15.74 5.71 62.43
N LYS A 395 -16.36 4.66 63.00
CA LYS A 395 -17.65 3.98 62.64
C LYS A 395 -18.00 3.59 61.18
N ALA A 396 -18.49 2.36 61.07
CA ALA A 396 -19.21 1.74 59.94
C ALA A 396 -20.64 1.33 60.42
N PRO A 397 -21.48 0.52 59.72
CA PRO A 397 -21.31 -0.14 58.43
C PRO A 397 -22.57 -0.16 57.49
N TYR A 398 -22.54 -1.05 56.50
CA TYR A 398 -23.68 -1.68 55.77
C TYR A 398 -24.12 -1.09 54.41
N SER A 399 -24.85 -1.91 53.64
CA SER A 399 -25.26 -1.75 52.22
C SER A 399 -26.47 -2.67 51.95
N PRO A 400 -27.18 -2.68 50.78
CA PRO A 400 -26.99 -1.90 49.55
C PRO A 400 -28.32 -1.25 49.02
N SER A 401 -28.35 -0.89 47.72
CA SER A 401 -29.51 -0.83 46.78
C SER A 401 -29.97 0.52 46.18
N SER A 402 -30.12 0.47 44.85
CA SER A 402 -30.95 1.24 43.88
C SER A 402 -31.62 2.61 44.18
N SER A 403 -31.19 3.63 43.42
CA SER A 403 -32.02 4.72 42.81
C SER A 403 -31.18 5.42 41.72
N SER A 404 -31.59 5.55 40.45
CA SER A 404 -32.67 6.37 39.84
C SER A 404 -32.32 7.86 39.66
N GLY A 405 -32.52 8.38 38.44
CA GLY A 405 -32.36 9.80 38.05
C GLY A 405 -31.35 10.01 36.90
N SER A 406 -31.63 10.85 35.88
CA SER A 406 -32.87 11.54 35.54
C SER A 406 -32.95 11.84 34.03
N SER A 407 -34.16 12.04 33.50
CA SER A 407 -34.44 12.44 32.11
C SER A 407 -35.36 13.64 32.09
N THR A 408 -35.04 14.67 31.31
CA THR A 408 -35.75 15.96 31.35
C THR A 408 -36.85 16.06 30.30
N TYR A 409 -38.10 16.25 30.76
CA TYR A 409 -39.25 16.69 29.96
C TYR A 409 -40.12 17.63 30.82
N LEU A 410 -40.51 18.78 30.28
CA LEU A 410 -41.63 19.63 30.73
C LEU A 410 -42.20 20.40 29.50
N PRO A 411 -43.47 20.91 29.52
CA PRO A 411 -44.33 20.78 28.34
C PRO A 411 -45.17 22.03 27.94
N SER A 412 -45.94 21.89 26.84
CA SER A 412 -47.26 22.54 26.60
C SER A 412 -47.25 24.08 26.36
N PRO A 413 -48.29 24.69 25.72
CA PRO A 413 -49.74 24.48 25.91
C PRO A 413 -50.55 24.09 24.65
N ILE A 414 -51.89 24.11 24.81
CA ILE A 414 -52.96 23.68 23.90
C ILE A 414 -53.77 24.92 23.50
N ASP A 415 -54.42 24.93 22.32
CA ASP A 415 -55.57 25.81 22.06
C ASP A 415 -56.60 25.17 21.10
N GLU A 416 -57.78 25.77 20.96
CA GLU A 416 -59.05 25.06 20.67
C GLU A 416 -59.64 25.17 19.23
N LYS A 417 -60.50 24.18 18.88
CA LYS A 417 -61.56 24.15 17.83
C LYS A 417 -61.24 24.47 16.35
N ALA A 418 -61.51 23.47 15.49
CA ALA A 418 -62.41 23.60 14.33
C ALA A 418 -62.88 22.21 13.83
N GLU A 419 -64.15 22.05 13.48
CA GLU A 419 -64.71 20.82 12.87
C GLU A 419 -64.89 20.97 11.35
N THR A 420 -64.65 19.90 10.58
CA THR A 420 -65.20 19.72 9.22
C THR A 420 -65.24 18.21 8.90
N THR A 421 -66.26 17.74 8.16
CA THR A 421 -66.72 16.34 8.25
C THR A 421 -66.80 15.62 6.89
N VAL A 422 -66.45 14.33 6.89
CA VAL A 422 -66.71 13.28 5.84
C VAL A 422 -66.13 13.52 4.41
N PRO A 423 -66.02 12.49 3.52
CA PRO A 423 -66.45 11.08 3.65
C PRO A 423 -65.34 10.00 3.51
N HIS A 424 -65.67 8.78 3.95
CA HIS A 424 -64.86 7.57 3.73
C HIS A 424 -65.00 7.02 2.30
N LEU A 425 -63.93 6.39 1.79
CA LEU A 425 -63.95 5.53 0.61
C LEU A 425 -63.83 4.04 1.01
N PRO A 426 -64.45 3.10 0.27
CA PRO A 426 -64.53 1.69 0.68
C PRO A 426 -63.23 0.90 0.41
N LEU A 427 -63.02 -0.14 1.22
CA LEU A 427 -61.91 -1.09 1.07
C LEU A 427 -62.03 -1.91 -0.22
N ARG A 428 -60.93 -1.99 -0.98
CA ARG A 428 -60.82 -2.81 -2.18
C ARG A 428 -60.50 -4.28 -1.81
N PRO A 429 -61.21 -5.28 -2.36
CA PRO A 429 -60.89 -6.68 -2.10
C PRO A 429 -59.47 -7.07 -2.53
N LEU A 430 -58.81 -7.90 -1.73
CA LEU A 430 -57.54 -8.53 -2.09
C LEU A 430 -57.78 -9.64 -3.14
N THR A 431 -57.06 -9.58 -4.25
CA THR A 431 -56.96 -10.71 -5.19
C THR A 431 -55.90 -11.71 -4.70
N PRO A 432 -56.18 -13.03 -4.72
CA PRO A 432 -55.19 -14.04 -4.37
C PRO A 432 -54.06 -14.08 -5.41
N PRO A 433 -52.81 -14.41 -5.01
CA PRO A 433 -51.71 -14.58 -5.94
C PRO A 433 -51.91 -15.82 -6.83
N PRO A 434 -51.39 -15.82 -8.08
CA PRO A 434 -51.43 -17.00 -8.93
C PRO A 434 -50.57 -18.14 -8.34
N PRO A 435 -50.92 -19.42 -8.62
CA PRO A 435 -50.16 -20.56 -8.11
C PRO A 435 -48.71 -20.57 -8.63
N ALA A 436 -47.79 -21.00 -7.77
CA ALA A 436 -46.36 -21.02 -8.08
C ALA A 436 -46.05 -22.04 -9.18
N VAL A 437 -45.37 -21.59 -10.25
CA VAL A 437 -44.86 -22.48 -11.29
C VAL A 437 -43.67 -23.25 -10.75
N VAL A 438 -43.88 -24.53 -10.44
CA VAL A 438 -42.79 -25.47 -10.11
C VAL A 438 -41.92 -25.64 -11.35
N ARG A 439 -40.72 -25.04 -11.34
CA ARG A 439 -39.68 -25.32 -12.32
C ARG A 439 -38.87 -26.51 -11.83
N THR A 440 -38.80 -27.56 -12.65
CA THR A 440 -37.89 -28.68 -12.45
C THR A 440 -36.43 -28.19 -12.43
N ALA A 441 -35.61 -28.78 -11.58
CA ALA A 441 -34.17 -28.52 -11.58
C ALA A 441 -33.54 -29.04 -12.89
N PRO A 442 -32.48 -28.39 -13.41
CA PRO A 442 -31.70 -28.93 -14.52
C PRO A 442 -30.87 -30.14 -14.06
N ASP A 443 -30.79 -31.18 -14.88
CA ASP A 443 -29.99 -32.38 -14.59
C ASP A 443 -28.49 -32.04 -14.50
N VAL A 444 -27.89 -32.36 -13.35
CA VAL A 444 -26.45 -32.24 -13.11
C VAL A 444 -25.84 -33.64 -13.04
N PRO A 445 -24.94 -34.03 -13.96
CA PRO A 445 -24.27 -35.32 -13.89
C PRO A 445 -23.50 -35.51 -12.58
N ALA A 446 -23.56 -36.71 -12.00
CA ALA A 446 -22.88 -37.02 -10.75
C ALA A 446 -21.35 -36.87 -10.86
N SER A 447 -20.72 -36.35 -9.81
CA SER A 447 -19.26 -36.17 -9.80
C SER A 447 -18.54 -37.51 -9.62
N VAL A 448 -17.67 -37.84 -10.58
CA VAL A 448 -16.81 -39.03 -10.49
C VAL A 448 -15.75 -38.82 -9.41
N ARG A 449 -15.84 -39.59 -8.32
CA ARG A 449 -14.75 -39.74 -7.36
C ARG A 449 -13.82 -40.85 -7.85
N PRO A 450 -12.48 -40.67 -7.84
CA PRO A 450 -11.56 -41.80 -7.94
C PRO A 450 -11.58 -42.58 -6.61
N SER A 451 -11.84 -43.87 -6.70
CA SER A 451 -11.75 -44.84 -5.58
C SER A 451 -11.02 -46.10 -6.05
N SER A 452 -10.56 -46.90 -5.08
CA SER A 452 -9.84 -48.17 -5.26
C SER A 452 -8.58 -48.10 -6.15
N ILE A 453 -7.44 -48.00 -5.47
CA ILE A 453 -6.27 -48.79 -5.86
C ILE A 453 -6.66 -50.26 -5.67
N ASP A 454 -6.47 -51.09 -6.69
CA ASP A 454 -6.48 -52.55 -6.56
C ASP A 454 -5.12 -53.10 -6.99
N MET A 455 -4.62 -54.09 -6.26
CA MET A 455 -3.38 -54.82 -6.54
C MET A 455 -3.69 -56.26 -6.94
N VAL A 456 -3.39 -56.62 -8.19
CA VAL A 456 -2.98 -57.96 -8.63
C VAL A 456 -1.90 -57.78 -9.71
#